data_AF-A0A955XI76-F1
#
_entry.id   AF-A0A955XI76-F1
#
_cell.length_a   1.000
_cell.length_b   1.000
_cell.length_c   1.000
_cell.angle_alpha   90.00
_cell.angle_beta   90.00
_cell.angle_gamma   90.00
#
_symmetry.space_group_name_H-M   'P 1'
#
loop_
_entity.id
_entity.type
_entity.pdbx_description
1 polymer ?
#
loop_
_entity_poly.entity_id
_entity_poly.type
_entity_poly.pdbx_seq_one_letter_code
_entity_poly.pdbx_strand_id
1 'polypeptide(L)' 'MQRTMKVFVIPPDRAPGGPPEPARQMVVEARTTDGLREAAREKLAGEGLRVRSLSLGPKGIVAYVEAER' A
#
# COMPACT_ATOMS: atom_id res chain seq x y z
N MET A 1 -16.49 -1.18 -6.51
CA MET A 1 -16.18 -1.03 -5.06
C MET A 1 -14.99 -0.13 -4.92
N GLN A 2 -14.98 0.73 -3.90
CA GLN A 2 -13.92 1.72 -3.66
C GLN A 2 -13.44 1.58 -2.20
N ARG A 3 -12.13 1.62 -1.99
CA ARG A 3 -11.50 1.58 -0.66
C ARG A 3 -10.30 2.52 -0.60
N THR A 4 -10.13 3.15 0.56
CA THR A 4 -8.91 3.89 0.88
C THR A 4 -7.80 2.91 1.27
N MET A 5 -6.64 3.08 0.65
CA MET A 5 -5.38 2.42 0.95
C MET A 5 -4.45 3.37 1.68
N LYS A 6 -3.93 2.93 2.82
CA LYS A 6 -2.86 3.61 3.57
C LYS A 6 -1.53 2.95 3.23
N VAL A 7 -0.59 3.75 2.72
CA VAL A 7 0.72 3.29 2.24
C VAL A 7 1.80 3.78 3.19
N PHE A 8 2.58 2.84 3.71
CA PHE A 8 3.74 3.08 4.56
C PHE A 8 5.00 2.68 3.80
N VAL A 9 5.87 3.64 3.53
CA VAL A 9 7.15 3.39 2.84
C VAL A 9 8.20 3.01 3.88
N ILE A 10 8.85 1.87 3.66
CA ILE A 10 10.00 1.38 4.44
C ILE A 10 11.24 1.92 3.72
N PRO A 11 12.01 2.84 4.35
CA PRO A 11 13.23 3.35 3.74
C PRO A 11 14.26 2.21 3.62
N PRO A 12 15.01 2.12 2.52
CA PRO A 12 16.01 1.06 2.33
C PRO A 12 17.12 1.10 3.40
N ASP A 13 17.47 2.29 3.89
CA ASP A 13 18.60 2.51 4.80
C ASP A 13 18.17 2.77 6.25
N ARG A 14 16.89 2.54 6.62
CA ARG A 14 16.38 2.75 7.98
C ARG A 14 15.87 1.45 8.58
N ALA A 15 16.35 1.10 9.77
CA ALA A 15 15.79 0.01 10.55
C ALA A 15 14.29 0.25 10.80
N PRO A 16 13.42 -0.77 10.66
CA PRO A 16 12.00 -0.63 10.93
C PRO A 16 11.80 -0.30 12.43
N GLY A 17 11.56 0.97 12.74
CA GLY A 17 11.43 1.44 14.13
C GLY A 17 11.23 2.93 14.34
N GLY A 18 11.13 3.74 13.28
CA GLY A 18 10.80 5.16 13.40
C GLY A 18 9.28 5.40 13.46
N PRO A 19 8.80 6.52 14.06
CA PRO A 19 7.41 6.91 13.92
C PRO A 19 7.06 6.96 12.44
N PRO A 20 5.97 6.32 12.00
CA PRO A 20 5.61 6.32 10.60
C PRO A 20 5.39 7.77 10.18
N GLU A 21 6.12 8.23 9.16
CA GLU A 21 5.64 9.37 8.40
C GLU A 21 4.17 9.12 8.04
N PRO A 22 3.30 10.15 8.08
CA PRO A 22 1.88 9.95 7.91
C PRO A 22 1.64 9.16 6.61
N ALA A 23 0.94 8.03 6.75
CA ALA A 23 0.74 7.12 5.64
C ALA A 23 0.11 7.86 4.47
N ARG A 24 0.72 7.75 3.28
CA ARG A 24 0.14 8.28 2.06
C ARG A 24 -1.19 7.57 1.82
N GLN A 25 -2.24 8.34 1.59
CA GLN A 25 -3.57 7.79 1.32
C GLN A 25 -3.82 7.75 -0.17
N MET A 26 -4.33 6.63 -0.65
CA MET A 26 -4.63 6.39 -2.06
C MET A 26 -6.00 5.73 -2.17
N VAL A 27 -6.71 6.00 -3.26
CA VAL A 27 -7.98 5.33 -3.56
C VAL A 27 -7.70 4.15 -4.49
N VAL A 28 -8.28 2.99 -4.15
CA VAL A 28 -8.27 1.77 -4.99
C VAL A 28 -9.70 1.40 -5.32
N GLU A 29 -9.94 1.09 -6.59
CA GLU A 29 -11.25 0.72 -7.11
C GLU A 29 -11.18 -0.62 -7.84
N ALA A 30 -12.15 -1.49 -7.58
CA ALA A 30 -12.29 -2.76 -8.25
C ALA A 30 -13.74 -3.26 -8.20
N ARG A 31 -14.08 -4.23 -9.05
CA ARG A 31 -15.45 -4.81 -9.10
C ARG A 31 -15.73 -5.76 -7.93
N THR A 32 -14.70 -6.38 -7.37
CA THR A 32 -14.79 -7.39 -6.30
C THR A 32 -13.77 -7.13 -5.19
N THR A 33 -13.93 -7.80 -4.06
CA THR A 33 -12.99 -7.77 -2.94
C THR A 33 -11.61 -8.27 -3.35
N ASP A 34 -11.52 -9.40 -4.06
CA ASP A 34 -10.24 -9.93 -4.54
C ASP A 34 -9.60 -8.97 -5.57
N GLY A 35 -10.44 -8.35 -6.41
CA GLY A 35 -10.00 -7.32 -7.35
C GLY A 35 -9.39 -6.10 -6.67
N LEU A 36 -9.80 -5.76 -5.44
CA LEU A 36 -9.18 -4.66 -4.68
C LEU A 36 -7.73 -4.97 -4.32
N ARG A 37 -7.41 -6.26 -4.09
CA ARG A 37 -6.04 -6.67 -3.75
C ARG A 37 -5.12 -6.50 -4.95
N GLU A 38 -5.56 -6.97 -6.11
CA GLU A 38 -4.78 -6.86 -7.36
C GLU A 38 -4.67 -5.41 -7.82
N ALA A 39 -5.77 -4.65 -7.83
CA ALA A 39 -5.76 -3.23 -8.19
C ALA A 39 -4.85 -2.40 -7.26
N ALA A 40 -4.75 -2.76 -5.98
CA ALA A 40 -3.83 -2.11 -5.06
C ALA A 40 -2.36 -2.41 -5.40
N ARG A 41 -2.04 -3.67 -5.75
CA ARG A 41 -0.68 -4.04 -6.18
C ARG A 41 -0.27 -3.33 -7.47
N GLU A 42 -1.14 -3.30 -8.46
CA GLU A 42 -0.92 -2.62 -9.74
C GLU A 42 -0.69 -1.11 -9.51
N LYS A 43 -1.51 -0.48 -8.67
CA LYS A 43 -1.38 0.94 -8.36
C LYS A 43 -0.06 1.28 -7.67
N LEU A 44 0.42 0.42 -6.76
CA LEU A 44 1.71 0.59 -6.10
C LEU A 44 2.88 0.36 -7.06
N ALA A 45 2.79 -0.67 -7.91
CA ALA A 45 3.80 -0.95 -8.92
C ALA A 45 3.92 0.20 -9.94
N GLY A 46 2.80 0.80 -10.35
CA GLY A 46 2.78 1.98 -11.24
C GLY A 46 3.43 3.23 -10.63
N GLU A 47 3.70 3.24 -9.32
CA GLU A 47 4.42 4.30 -8.63
C GLU A 47 5.88 3.94 -8.33
N GLY A 48 6.39 2.82 -8.85
CA GLY A 48 7.75 2.35 -8.55
C GLY A 48 7.93 1.88 -7.11
N LEU A 49 6.85 1.41 -6.48
CA LEU A 49 6.87 0.94 -5.10
C LEU A 49 6.78 -0.59 -5.06
N ARG A 50 7.77 -1.22 -4.43
CA ARG A 50 7.78 -2.67 -4.25
C ARG A 50 6.94 -3.07 -3.05
N VAL A 51 5.92 -3.90 -3.26
CA VAL A 51 5.03 -4.37 -2.17
C VAL A 51 5.73 -5.39 -1.29
N ARG A 52 5.90 -5.08 -0.01
CA ARG A 52 6.40 -6.02 1.01
C ARG A 52 5.28 -6.74 1.73
N SER A 53 4.22 -6.01 2.12
CA SER A 53 3.04 -6.57 2.77
C SER A 53 1.80 -5.76 2.38
N LEU A 54 0.68 -6.46 2.18
CA LEU A 54 -0.59 -5.85 1.82
C LEU A 54 -1.73 -6.61 2.49
N SER A 55 -2.49 -5.86 3.29
CA SER A 55 -3.62 -6.35 4.08
C SER A 55 -4.89 -5.64 3.68
N LEU A 56 -5.92 -6.40 3.34
CA LEU A 56 -7.27 -5.93 3.07
C LEU A 56 -8.12 -6.20 4.30
N GLY A 57 -8.54 -5.16 4.99
CA GLY A 57 -9.39 -5.24 6.16
C GLY A 57 -10.77 -4.58 5.97
N PRO A 58 -11.68 -4.72 6.92
CA PRO A 58 -13.02 -4.12 6.86
C PRO A 58 -12.99 -2.59 6.70
N LYS A 59 -11.96 -1.95 7.26
CA LYS A 59 -11.79 -0.48 7.28
C LYS A 59 -11.00 0.08 6.08
N GLY A 60 -10.48 -0.76 5.19
CA GLY A 60 -9.67 -0.34 4.05
C GLY A 60 -8.45 -1.23 3.81
N ILE A 61 -7.52 -0.72 3.01
CA ILE A 61 -6.28 -1.41 2.63
C ILE A 61 -5.11 -0.79 3.39
N VAL A 62 -4.19 -1.62 3.86
CA VAL A 62 -2.91 -1.20 4.43
C VAL A 62 -1.81 -1.85 3.62
N ALA A 63 -0.88 -1.04 3.12
CA ALA A 63 0.27 -1.50 2.36
C ALA A 63 1.57 -1.02 3.00
N TYR A 64 2.52 -1.94 3.14
CA TYR A 64 3.91 -1.65 3.46
C TYR A 64 4.72 -1.89 2.19
N VAL A 65 5.43 -0.86 1.74
CA VAL A 65 6.18 -0.85 0.49
C VAL A 65 7.61 -0.45 0.73
N GLU A 66 8.49 -0.86 -0.17
CA GLU A 66 9.87 -0.40 -0.24
C GLU A 66 9.99 0.54 -1.44
N ALA A 67 10.70 1.66 -1.29
CA ALA A 67 11.04 2.49 -2.42
C ALA A 67 12.03 1.73 -3.31
N GLU A 68 11.75 1.62 -4.61
CA GLU A 68 12.78 1.14 -5.54
C GLU A 68 13.93 2.15 -5.58
N ARG A 69 15.17 1.63 -5.60
CA ARG A 69 16.41 2.42 -5.59
C ARG A 69 16.67 3.08 -6.93
#